data_AF-A0A5Q2RCM5-F1
#
_entry.id   AF-A0A5Q2RCM5-F1
#
_cell.length_a   1.000
_cell.length_b   1.000
_cell.length_c   1.000
_cell.angle_alpha   90.00
_cell.angle_beta   90.00
_cell.angle_gamma   90.00
#
_symmetry.space_group_name_H-M   'P 1'
#
loop_
_entity.id
_entity.type
_entity.pdbx_description
1 polymer ?
#
loop_
_entity_poly.entity_id
_entity_poly.type
_entity_poly.pdbx_seq_one_letter_code
_entity_poly.pdbx_strand_id
1 'polypeptide(L)'
;MAASSVAAWSAALDEVEEGLRVADRIARGEADLQVPAWIAPAELGPLPAELAPRLRLVMASLEAVHGDLVEARERAAAELAELAEAARAPGRRPVAAGEPPAPRLVDHSA
;
A
#
# COMPACT_ATOMS: atom_id res chain seq x y z
N MET A 1 2.94 13.53 39.84
CA MET A 1 3.08 12.23 39.12
C MET A 1 2.13 12.10 37.93
N ALA A 2 0.86 12.55 38.01
CA ALA A 2 -0.09 12.47 36.88
C ALA A 2 0.37 13.15 35.57
N ALA A 3 0.99 14.33 35.65
CA ALA A 3 1.50 15.03 34.45
C ALA A 3 2.57 14.22 33.68
N SER A 4 3.36 13.42 34.39
CA SER A 4 4.35 12.51 33.77
C SER A 4 3.68 11.33 33.07
N SER A 5 2.53 10.84 33.59
CA SER A 5 1.78 9.75 32.96
C SER A 5 1.05 10.22 31.70
N VAL A 6 0.44 11.42 31.73
CA VAL A 6 -0.19 12.03 30.54
C VAL A 6 0.82 12.26 29.42
N ALA A 7 1.99 12.80 29.74
CA ALA A 7 3.04 13.02 28.73
C ALA A 7 3.52 11.70 28.10
N ALA A 8 3.74 10.67 28.92
CA ALA A 8 4.21 9.38 28.44
C ALA A 8 3.16 8.65 27.59
N TRP A 9 1.87 8.69 27.98
CA TRP A 9 0.78 8.19 27.16
C TRP A 9 0.60 8.98 25.86
N SER A 10 0.79 10.30 25.90
CA SER A 10 0.74 11.13 24.70
C SER A 10 1.81 10.73 23.70
N ALA A 11 3.05 10.53 24.16
CA ALA A 11 4.16 10.09 23.32
C ALA A 11 3.89 8.70 22.69
N ALA A 12 3.35 7.77 23.48
CA ALA A 12 2.97 6.46 22.97
C ALA A 12 1.88 6.54 21.88
N LEU A 13 0.91 7.47 22.03
CA LEU A 13 -0.09 7.73 20.99
C LEU A 13 0.50 8.41 19.75
N ASP A 14 1.48 9.30 19.92
CA ASP A 14 2.20 9.93 18.80
C ASP A 14 2.85 8.87 17.89
N GLU A 15 3.46 7.83 18.48
CA GLU A 15 4.06 6.72 17.75
C GLU A 15 3.01 5.91 16.95
N VAL A 16 1.85 5.63 17.56
CA VAL A 16 0.75 4.92 16.87
C VAL A 16 0.22 5.75 15.71
N GLU A 17 -0.01 7.04 15.93
CA GLU A 17 -0.47 7.95 14.89
C GLU A 17 0.52 8.06 13.73
N GLU A 18 1.83 8.04 14.00
CA GLU A 18 2.83 8.00 12.93
C GLU A 18 2.79 6.67 12.16
N GLY A 19 2.65 5.55 12.86
CA GLY A 19 2.43 4.25 12.22
C GLY A 19 1.20 4.25 11.30
N LEU A 20 0.12 4.90 11.72
CA LEU A 20 -1.10 5.06 10.91
C LEU A 20 -0.86 5.93 9.66
N ARG A 21 -0.09 7.02 9.75
CA ARG A 21 0.28 7.84 8.59
C ARG A 21 1.13 7.06 7.59
N VAL A 22 2.03 6.20 8.07
CA VAL A 22 2.80 5.30 7.19
C VAL A 22 1.87 4.31 6.49
N ALA A 23 0.96 3.68 7.25
CA ALA A 23 0.02 2.70 6.71
C ALA A 23 -0.98 3.29 5.69
N ASP A 24 -1.48 4.51 5.90
CA ASP A 24 -2.31 5.23 4.91
C ASP A 24 -1.54 5.48 3.60
N ARG A 25 -0.28 5.92 3.68
CA ARG A 25 0.57 6.06 2.47
C ARG A 25 0.80 4.74 1.76
N ILE A 26 0.98 3.64 2.48
CA ILE A 26 1.10 2.29 1.90
C ILE A 26 -0.20 1.91 1.17
N ALA A 27 -1.37 2.14 1.77
CA ALA A 27 -2.66 1.84 1.15
C ALA A 27 -2.88 2.63 -0.16
N ARG A 28 -2.31 3.83 -0.25
CA ARG A 28 -2.29 4.67 -1.45
C ARG A 28 -1.22 4.29 -2.47
N GLY A 29 -0.33 3.36 -2.14
CA GLY A 29 0.81 2.99 -2.98
C GLY A 29 1.93 4.03 -3.00
N GLU A 30 1.97 4.94 -2.02
CA GLU A 30 2.93 6.05 -1.92
C GLU A 30 4.17 5.67 -1.08
N ALA A 31 4.16 4.52 -0.41
CA ALA A 31 5.24 4.06 0.45
C ALA A 31 5.43 2.53 0.37
N ASP A 32 6.64 2.07 0.69
CA ASP A 32 6.97 0.66 0.79
C ASP A 32 6.27 -0.02 1.98
N LEU A 33 6.09 -1.34 1.90
CA LEU A 33 5.48 -2.21 2.91
C LEU A 33 6.37 -2.37 4.17
N GLN A 34 6.69 -1.27 4.82
CA GLN A 34 7.48 -1.19 6.04
C GLN A 34 6.68 -0.42 7.09
N VAL A 35 5.90 -1.15 7.89
CA VAL A 35 5.21 -0.57 9.05
C VAL A 35 6.05 -0.85 10.29
N PRO A 36 6.48 0.18 11.05
CA PRO A 36 7.14 -0.03 12.33
C PRO A 36 6.24 -0.85 13.26
N ALA A 37 6.78 -1.90 13.87
CA ALA A 37 6.05 -2.65 14.88
C ALA A 37 5.94 -1.78 16.14
N TRP A 38 4.72 -1.31 16.45
CA TRP A 38 4.46 -0.64 17.71
C TRP A 38 4.22 -1.66 18.82
N ILE A 39 4.85 -1.43 19.98
CA ILE A 39 4.68 -2.26 21.17
C ILE A 39 4.12 -1.36 22.27
N ALA A 40 2.94 -1.72 22.78
CA ALA A 40 2.32 -0.99 23.88
C ALA A 40 3.25 -0.97 25.09
N PRO A 41 3.60 0.22 25.62
CA PRO A 41 4.51 0.27 26.76
C PRO A 41 3.80 -0.24 28.03
N ALA A 42 4.28 -1.36 28.58
CA ALA A 42 3.64 -2.08 29.68
C ALA A 42 3.63 -1.30 31.02
N GLU A 43 4.49 -0.29 31.14
CA GLU A 43 4.77 0.44 32.38
C GLU A 43 3.90 1.69 32.56
N LEU A 44 3.11 2.07 31.54
CA LEU A 44 2.37 3.34 31.53
C LEU A 44 1.15 3.37 32.47
N GLY A 45 0.76 2.22 33.02
CA GLY A 45 -0.43 2.10 33.86
C GLY A 45 -1.72 2.40 33.06
N PRO A 46 -2.82 2.79 33.72
CA PRO A 46 -4.07 3.09 33.02
C PRO A 46 -3.97 4.37 32.17
N LEU A 47 -4.74 4.44 31.08
CA LEU A 47 -4.86 5.64 30.26
C LEU A 47 -5.49 6.80 31.07
N PRO A 48 -4.88 7.99 31.10
CA PRO A 48 -5.47 9.18 31.67
C PRO A 48 -6.78 9.58 30.96
N ALA A 49 -7.79 9.95 31.74
CA ALA A 49 -9.13 10.24 31.23
C ALA A 49 -9.14 11.38 30.20
N GLU A 50 -8.21 12.33 30.32
CA GLU A 50 -8.08 13.46 29.40
C GLU A 50 -7.68 13.03 27.98
N LEU A 51 -7.01 11.87 27.83
CA LEU A 51 -6.59 11.32 26.55
C LEU A 51 -7.64 10.40 25.91
N ALA A 52 -8.73 10.08 26.60
CA ALA A 52 -9.79 9.21 26.07
C ALA A 52 -10.42 9.72 24.75
N PRO A 53 -10.64 11.03 24.53
CA PRO A 53 -11.07 11.54 23.22
C PRO A 53 -10.05 11.29 22.11
N ARG A 54 -8.76 11.47 22.40
CA ARG A 54 -7.67 11.25 21.43
C ARG A 54 -7.58 9.78 21.05
N LEU A 55 -7.62 8.88 22.03
CA LEU A 55 -7.62 7.44 21.77
C LEU A 55 -8.77 7.01 20.84
N ARG A 56 -9.97 7.60 21.02
CA ARG A 56 -11.11 7.31 20.13
C ARG A 56 -10.84 7.70 18.67
N LEU A 57 -10.15 8.83 18.45
CA LEU A 57 -9.74 9.23 17.10
C LEU A 57 -8.72 8.27 16.51
N VAL A 58 -7.71 7.88 17.31
CA VAL A 58 -6.70 6.89 16.89
C VAL A 58 -7.36 5.57 16.49
N MET A 59 -8.31 5.07 17.28
CA MET A 59 -9.05 3.84 16.97
C MET A 59 -9.85 3.95 15.67
N ALA A 60 -10.56 5.07 15.47
CA ALA A 60 -11.30 5.30 14.24
C ALA A 60 -10.38 5.37 13.00
N SER A 61 -9.21 6.00 13.14
CA SER A 61 -8.20 6.03 12.08
C SER A 61 -7.62 4.64 11.79
N LEU A 62 -7.45 3.80 12.81
CA LEU A 62 -6.98 2.43 12.67
C LEU A 62 -7.99 1.57 11.90
N GLU A 63 -9.29 1.71 12.19
CA GLU A 63 -10.37 1.06 11.44
C GLU A 63 -10.41 1.51 9.98
N ALA A 64 -10.28 2.82 9.72
CA ALA A 64 -10.27 3.37 8.36
C ALA A 64 -9.09 2.84 7.54
N VAL A 65 -7.87 2.93 8.08
CA VAL A 65 -6.65 2.45 7.42
C VAL A 65 -6.71 0.94 7.17
N HIS A 66 -7.30 0.17 8.10
CA HIS A 66 -7.51 -1.27 7.87
C HIS A 66 -8.42 -1.53 6.67
N GLY A 67 -9.52 -0.78 6.55
CA GLY A 67 -10.40 -0.83 5.39
C GLY A 67 -9.65 -0.52 4.08
N ASP A 68 -8.91 0.58 4.06
CA ASP A 68 -8.15 1.02 2.89
C ASP A 68 -7.10 -0.03 2.46
N LEU A 69 -6.42 -0.66 3.41
CA LEU A 69 -5.44 -1.73 3.13
C LEU A 69 -6.11 -2.99 2.57
N VAL A 70 -7.30 -3.35 3.05
CA VAL A 70 -8.08 -4.47 2.50
C VAL A 70 -8.48 -4.17 1.06
N GLU A 71 -9.03 -2.98 0.80
CA GLU A 71 -9.41 -2.56 -0.55
C GLU A 71 -8.20 -2.52 -1.50
N ALA A 72 -7.06 -1.98 -1.05
CA ALA A 72 -5.83 -1.97 -1.82
C ALA A 72 -5.35 -3.38 -2.17
N ARG A 73 -5.45 -4.32 -1.22
CA ARG A 73 -5.11 -5.74 -1.45
C ARG A 73 -6.05 -6.37 -2.48
N GLU A 74 -7.35 -6.12 -2.41
CA GLU A 74 -8.32 -6.65 -3.37
C GLU A 74 -8.06 -6.12 -4.79
N ARG A 75 -7.77 -4.82 -4.91
CA ARG A 75 -7.40 -4.19 -6.18
C ARG A 75 -6.14 -4.82 -6.77
N ALA A 76 -5.09 -4.96 -5.97
CA ALA A 76 -3.85 -5.60 -6.40
C ALA A 76 -4.06 -7.06 -6.83
N ALA A 77 -4.92 -7.80 -6.13
CA ALA A 77 -5.26 -9.17 -6.51
C ALA A 77 -6.00 -9.24 -7.86
N ALA A 78 -6.91 -8.31 -8.12
CA ALA A 78 -7.62 -8.21 -9.41
C ALA A 78 -6.65 -7.89 -10.55
N GLU A 79 -5.77 -6.90 -10.37
CA GLU A 79 -4.75 -6.51 -11.36
C GLU A 79 -3.80 -7.69 -11.67
N LEU A 80 -3.35 -8.41 -10.65
CA LEU A 80 -2.51 -9.60 -10.83
C LEU A 80 -3.25 -10.73 -11.58
N ALA A 81 -4.56 -10.91 -11.33
CA ALA A 81 -5.37 -11.89 -12.04
C ALA A 81 -5.49 -11.53 -13.54
N GLU A 82 -5.74 -10.26 -13.86
CA GLU A 82 -5.79 -9.78 -15.25
C GLU A 82 -4.45 -9.98 -15.97
N LEU A 83 -3.34 -9.67 -15.31
CA LEU A 83 -1.99 -9.90 -15.85
C LEU A 83 -1.71 -11.39 -16.07
N ALA A 84 -2.12 -12.25 -15.14
CA ALA A 84 -1.95 -13.70 -15.27
C ALA A 84 -2.75 -14.27 -16.46
N GLU A 85 -3.98 -13.80 -16.67
CA GLU A 85 -4.78 -14.19 -17.83
C GLU A 85 -4.19 -13.67 -19.15
N ALA A 86 -3.70 -12.43 -19.17
CA ALA A 86 -3.01 -11.88 -20.34
C ALA A 86 -1.74 -12.68 -20.69
N ALA A 87 -1.00 -13.17 -19.68
CA ALA A 87 0.18 -14.01 -19.87
C ALA A 87 -0.16 -15.44 -20.34
N ARG A 88 -1.36 -15.95 -20.02
CA ARG A 88 -1.84 -17.28 -20.46
C ARG A 88 -2.39 -17.27 -21.88
N ALA A 89 -2.85 -16.13 -22.38
CA ALA A 89 -3.37 -16.02 -23.74
C ALA A 89 -2.26 -16.35 -24.78
N PRO A 90 -2.38 -17.44 -25.55
CA PRO A 90 -1.38 -17.78 -26.55
C PRO A 90 -1.53 -16.82 -27.74
N GLY A 91 -0.52 -15.99 -28.01
CA GLY A 91 -0.31 -15.45 -29.37
C GLY A 91 -0.35 -13.94 -29.60
N ARG A 92 0.15 -13.08 -28.70
CA ARG A 92 0.72 -11.80 -29.16
C ARG A 92 2.25 -11.87 -29.15
N ARG A 93 2.78 -12.51 -30.20
CA ARG A 93 4.13 -12.21 -30.66
C ARG A 93 4.17 -10.69 -30.91
N PRO A 94 5.13 -9.92 -30.38
CA PRO A 94 5.30 -8.55 -30.83
C PRO A 94 5.51 -8.64 -32.34
N VAL A 95 4.58 -8.10 -33.12
CA VAL A 95 4.81 -7.91 -34.56
C VAL A 95 6.00 -6.97 -34.61
N ALA A 96 7.17 -7.53 -34.95
CA ALA A 96 8.34 -6.74 -35.29
C ALA A 96 7.87 -5.78 -36.39
N ALA A 97 7.75 -4.51 -36.04
CA ALA A 97 7.54 -3.46 -37.00
C ALA A 97 8.75 -3.47 -37.94
N GLY A 98 8.51 -3.80 -39.20
CA GLY A 98 9.46 -3.58 -40.28
C GLY A 98 10.30 -4.79 -40.65
N GLU A 99 9.72 -5.69 -41.45
CA GLU A 99 10.49 -6.24 -42.56
C GLU A 99 9.78 -5.80 -43.85
N PRO A 100 10.38 -4.93 -44.68
CA PRO A 100 9.77 -4.47 -45.90
C PRO A 100 9.67 -5.64 -46.89
N PRO A 101 8.61 -5.71 -47.72
CA PRO A 101 8.48 -6.78 -48.70
C PRO A 101 9.67 -6.74 -49.68
N ALA A 102 10.29 -7.90 -49.89
CA ALA A 102 11.40 -8.07 -50.81
C ALA A 102 11.06 -7.51 -52.21
N PRO A 103 11.99 -6.80 -52.88
CA PRO A 103 11.74 -6.27 -54.21
C PRO A 103 11.50 -7.42 -55.20
N ARG A 104 10.41 -7.34 -55.96
CA ARG A 104 10.16 -8.24 -57.09
C ARG A 104 11.24 -7.99 -58.14
N LEU A 105 12.08 -9.00 -58.41
CA LEU A 105 12.94 -9.00 -59.59
C LEU A 105 12.03 -8.94 -60.82
N VAL A 106 12.18 -7.87 -61.61
CA VAL A 106 11.59 -7.78 -62.94
C VAL A 106 12.56 -8.50 -63.86
N ASP A 107 12.16 -9.64 -64.42
CA ASP A 107 12.94 -10.33 -65.44
C ASP A 107 12.97 -9.47 -66.71
N HIS A 108 14.08 -8.79 -66.94
CA HIS A 108 14.45 -8.27 -68.25
C HIS A 108 15.20 -9.37 -69.01
N SER A 109 14.46 -10.33 -69.55
CA SER A 109 14.98 -11.21 -70.60
C SER A 109 14.96 -10.47 -71.93
N ALA A 110 16.19 -10.23 -72.43
CA ALA A 110 16.68 -10.09 -73.80
C ALA A 110 15.84 -9.37 -74.88
#